data_AF-A0AA36C5B2-F1
#
_entry.id   AF-A0AA36C5B2-F1
#
_cell.length_a   1.000
_cell.length_b   1.000
_cell.length_c   1.000
_cell.angle_alpha   90.00
_cell.angle_beta   90.00
_cell.angle_gamma   90.00
#
_symmetry.space_group_name_H-M   'P 1'
#
loop_
_entity.id
_entity.type
_entity.pdbx_description
1 polymer ?
#
loop_
_entity_poly.entity_id
_entity_poly.type
_entity_poly.pdbx_seq_one_letter_code
_entity_poly.pdbx_strand_id
1 'polypeptide(L)'
;MSSPKELNNWVPSGFGLNNMSRWFDTMAIFQENYRASHEMQLAEVQIDVAFAVDQTALANSAAFEAIKSYIAGFVSKFHISRTGTRFALQSFSARQVVEGGFHFMDNNDTDTVVNMIKNLRYISSSASASSDLVTTLSQINDFFLQPEKGWRNGPTYVVIFTGAQYYYNTTASIADALKIGRKARVAAVGLTGQRKDFVQQFLTGKSQNLYPVVADPLSLVDGSLPDRVISHDMTKWYEDLVYPVLPHIDDVQADFIFLIDYYNTLGTAGFAQVQNYLVDLIQNQVTTLGTTSRLAVVAYGYTEVMASYSWDLNAFHTQADLLNAVKTMSYYSRYVDSDLARAVEYFFHNDTFGYDANRLTFVVDIAVSPTIGRQIPFPTTVQLNRETFTYAYTYPNATVYPYLQQFLGEEAYEHLNVGYQFGAVDGLFKRYVVEAWQAWQANYG
;
A
#
# COMPACT_ATOMS: atom_id res chain seq x y z
N MET A 1 -29.27 -30.37 -41.60
CA MET A 1 -28.03 -29.57 -41.47
C MET A 1 -28.33 -28.44 -40.49
N SER A 2 -28.03 -28.65 -39.22
CA SER A 2 -28.15 -27.65 -38.16
C SER A 2 -26.82 -26.92 -38.02
N SER A 3 -26.86 -25.58 -38.01
CA SER A 3 -25.69 -24.71 -37.87
C SER A 3 -24.96 -24.91 -36.53
N PRO A 4 -23.65 -24.60 -36.45
CA PRO A 4 -22.94 -24.55 -35.18
C PRO A 4 -23.54 -23.47 -34.29
N LYS A 5 -23.86 -23.79 -33.04
CA LYS A 5 -24.28 -22.80 -32.04
C LYS A 5 -23.10 -21.89 -31.73
N GLU A 6 -23.31 -20.58 -31.84
CA GLU A 6 -22.31 -19.54 -31.61
C GLU A 6 -21.79 -19.56 -30.16
N LEU A 7 -20.48 -19.37 -30.01
CA LEU A 7 -19.70 -19.33 -28.75
C LEU A 7 -20.05 -18.15 -27.81
N ASN A 8 -20.97 -17.26 -28.19
CA ASN A 8 -21.22 -15.96 -27.53
C ASN A 8 -21.97 -15.99 -26.18
N ASN A 9 -22.14 -17.16 -25.56
CA ASN A 9 -22.99 -17.32 -24.35
C ASN A 9 -22.29 -17.97 -23.15
N TRP A 10 -20.95 -17.97 -23.07
CA TRP A 10 -20.25 -18.76 -22.03
C TRP A 10 -20.06 -18.12 -20.65
N VAL A 11 -20.55 -16.90 -20.41
CA VAL A 11 -20.75 -16.38 -19.04
C VAL A 11 -21.98 -15.47 -19.02
N PRO A 12 -23.02 -15.76 -18.22
CA PRO A 12 -24.08 -14.78 -17.93
C PRO A 12 -23.50 -13.65 -17.07
N SER A 13 -23.71 -12.40 -17.48
CA SER A 13 -23.52 -11.23 -16.62
C SER A 13 -24.48 -11.33 -15.43
N GLY A 14 -24.00 -11.81 -14.27
CA GLY A 14 -24.83 -11.84 -13.06
C GLY A 14 -24.55 -12.89 -11.99
N PHE A 15 -23.38 -13.51 -11.92
CA PHE A 15 -23.00 -14.30 -10.75
C PHE A 15 -21.80 -13.69 -10.04
N GLY A 16 -21.90 -13.62 -8.70
CA GLY A 16 -21.11 -12.75 -7.83
C GLY A 16 -19.60 -12.82 -8.03
N LEU A 17 -18.99 -11.63 -7.89
CA LEU A 17 -17.59 -11.31 -7.61
C LEU A 17 -16.62 -12.49 -7.86
N ASN A 18 -15.83 -12.41 -8.95
CA ASN A 18 -14.71 -13.31 -9.20
C ASN A 18 -13.78 -13.36 -7.96
N ASN A 19 -13.04 -14.45 -7.69
CA ASN A 19 -12.28 -14.53 -6.43
C ASN A 19 -11.09 -13.57 -6.38
N MET A 20 -10.74 -12.88 -7.47
CA MET A 20 -9.94 -11.67 -7.38
C MET A 20 -10.63 -10.66 -6.49
N SER A 21 -11.88 -10.27 -6.82
CA SER A 21 -12.69 -9.44 -5.95
C SER A 21 -12.80 -10.03 -4.56
N ARG A 22 -13.02 -11.34 -4.33
CA ARG A 22 -13.09 -11.87 -2.95
C ARG A 22 -11.77 -11.85 -2.17
N TRP A 23 -10.61 -12.15 -2.78
CA TRP A 23 -9.32 -12.09 -2.07
C TRP A 23 -8.96 -10.63 -1.77
N PHE A 24 -9.18 -9.77 -2.76
CA PHE A 24 -9.01 -8.33 -2.64
C PHE A 24 -9.98 -7.69 -1.66
N ASP A 25 -11.24 -8.12 -1.64
CA ASP A 25 -12.26 -7.75 -0.67
C ASP A 25 -11.89 -8.30 0.70
N THR A 26 -11.33 -9.51 0.81
CA THR A 26 -10.90 -10.07 2.11
C THR A 26 -9.71 -9.31 2.66
N MET A 27 -8.75 -8.90 1.82
CA MET A 27 -7.65 -8.03 2.25
C MET A 27 -8.14 -6.61 2.55
N ALA A 28 -9.05 -6.07 1.75
CA ALA A 28 -9.67 -4.77 1.99
C ALA A 28 -10.48 -4.79 3.29
N ILE A 29 -11.32 -5.81 3.52
CA ILE A 29 -12.08 -6.03 4.76
C ILE A 29 -11.13 -6.27 5.93
N PHE A 30 -10.04 -7.02 5.76
CA PHE A 30 -9.03 -7.18 6.80
C PHE A 30 -8.37 -5.84 7.14
N GLN A 31 -7.96 -5.07 6.14
CA GLN A 31 -7.37 -3.75 6.33
C GLN A 31 -8.37 -2.75 6.91
N GLU A 32 -9.61 -2.74 6.46
CA GLU A 32 -10.70 -1.90 6.97
C GLU A 32 -11.05 -2.30 8.39
N ASN A 33 -11.20 -3.59 8.69
CA ASN A 33 -11.45 -4.06 10.05
C ASN A 33 -10.25 -3.79 10.97
N TYR A 34 -9.02 -3.89 10.46
CA TYR A 34 -7.81 -3.54 11.22
C TYR A 34 -7.75 -2.02 11.48
N ARG A 35 -7.97 -1.19 10.45
CA ARG A 35 -8.09 0.27 10.55
C ARG A 35 -9.20 0.68 11.52
N ALA A 36 -10.36 0.02 11.45
CA ALA A 36 -11.53 0.30 12.30
C ALA A 36 -11.36 -0.21 13.74
N SER A 37 -10.61 -1.29 13.96
CA SER A 37 -10.33 -1.82 15.30
C SER A 37 -9.12 -1.17 15.98
N HIS A 38 -8.30 -0.41 15.25
CA HIS A 38 -7.10 0.25 15.74
C HIS A 38 -7.12 1.77 15.48
N GLU A 39 -8.28 2.44 15.69
CA GLU A 39 -8.35 3.91 15.74
C GLU A 39 -7.13 4.46 16.49
N MET A 40 -6.44 5.44 15.90
CA MET A 40 -5.19 5.98 16.45
C MET A 40 -5.40 6.40 17.90
N GLN A 41 -4.89 5.60 18.82
CA GLN A 41 -4.88 5.98 20.22
C GLN A 41 -3.77 7.02 20.38
N LEU A 42 -4.13 8.31 20.35
CA LEU A 42 -3.20 9.43 20.56
C LEU A 42 -2.40 9.28 21.88
N ALA A 43 -2.90 8.49 22.82
CA ALA A 43 -2.20 8.09 24.03
C ALA A 43 -0.96 7.21 23.80
N GLU A 44 -0.88 6.46 22.71
CA GLU A 44 0.23 5.53 22.42
C GLU A 44 1.27 6.14 21.47
N VAL A 45 0.99 7.32 20.93
CA VAL A 45 1.85 8.03 19.98
C VAL A 45 3.09 8.58 20.69
N GLN A 46 4.27 8.41 20.07
CA GLN A 46 5.55 8.93 20.56
C GLN A 46 6.11 9.97 19.59
N ILE A 47 5.70 11.22 19.75
CA ILE A 47 6.12 12.34 18.91
C ILE A 47 6.48 13.57 19.74
N ASP A 48 7.16 14.52 19.10
CA ASP A 48 7.43 15.84 19.66
C ASP A 48 6.68 16.90 18.85
N VAL A 49 5.86 17.74 19.52
CA VAL A 49 5.07 18.79 18.86
C VAL A 49 5.38 20.15 19.47
N ALA A 50 5.89 21.09 18.69
CA ALA A 50 6.08 22.48 19.09
C ALA A 50 5.01 23.40 18.50
N PHE A 51 4.45 24.29 19.30
CA PHE A 51 3.51 25.33 18.86
C PHE A 51 4.21 26.68 18.79
N ALA A 52 4.09 27.36 17.66
CA ALA A 52 4.46 28.77 17.49
C ALA A 52 3.17 29.60 17.45
N VAL A 53 2.83 30.30 18.54
CA VAL A 53 1.54 31.00 18.68
C VAL A 53 1.71 32.51 18.57
N ASP A 54 1.33 33.04 17.42
CA ASP A 54 1.36 34.47 17.15
C ASP A 54 0.17 35.17 17.82
N GLN A 55 0.45 36.16 18.64
CA GLN A 55 -0.56 37.00 19.28
C GLN A 55 -0.99 38.18 18.39
N THR A 56 -0.35 38.36 17.22
CA THR A 56 -0.62 39.50 16.32
C THR A 56 -1.87 39.33 15.48
N ALA A 57 -2.45 40.47 15.09
CA ALA A 57 -3.72 40.56 14.37
C ALA A 57 -4.91 39.87 15.07
N LEU A 58 -4.80 39.54 16.35
CA LEU A 58 -5.92 39.08 17.17
C LEU A 58 -6.78 40.27 17.60
N ALA A 59 -8.10 40.11 17.53
CA ALA A 59 -9.04 41.19 17.84
C ALA A 59 -9.03 41.60 19.31
N ASN A 60 -8.80 40.66 20.24
CA ASN A 60 -8.82 40.89 21.68
C ASN A 60 -8.21 39.69 22.45
N SER A 61 -8.12 39.80 23.77
CA SER A 61 -7.65 38.71 24.64
C SER A 61 -8.51 37.45 24.57
N ALA A 62 -9.82 37.57 24.33
CA ALA A 62 -10.71 36.41 24.23
C ALA A 62 -10.37 35.53 23.01
N ALA A 63 -9.92 36.13 21.90
CA ALA A 63 -9.42 35.38 20.75
C ALA A 63 -8.16 34.55 21.12
N PHE A 64 -7.26 35.10 21.94
CA PHE A 64 -6.10 34.35 22.44
C PHE A 64 -6.50 33.25 23.43
N GLU A 65 -7.46 33.51 24.32
CA GLU A 65 -8.03 32.49 25.22
C GLU A 65 -8.66 31.32 24.46
N ALA A 66 -9.32 31.58 23.33
CA ALA A 66 -9.85 30.53 22.47
C ALA A 66 -8.74 29.67 21.86
N ILE A 67 -7.64 30.27 21.40
CA ILE A 67 -6.46 29.54 20.89
C ILE A 67 -5.83 28.68 22.00
N LYS A 68 -5.67 29.23 23.22
CA LYS A 68 -5.13 28.48 24.37
C LYS A 68 -6.01 27.30 24.73
N SER A 69 -7.33 27.53 24.84
CA SER A 69 -8.30 26.49 25.18
C SER A 69 -8.28 25.37 24.15
N TYR A 70 -8.17 25.74 22.88
CA TYR A 70 -8.13 24.82 21.78
C TYR A 70 -6.83 23.99 21.73
N ILE A 71 -5.65 24.61 21.91
CA ILE A 71 -4.38 23.87 22.02
C ILE A 71 -4.40 22.95 23.25
N ALA A 72 -4.95 23.41 24.38
CA ALA A 72 -5.07 22.60 25.58
C ALA A 72 -5.99 21.38 25.39
N GLY A 73 -7.11 21.52 24.67
CA GLY A 73 -8.01 20.42 24.32
C GLY A 73 -7.38 19.42 23.34
N PHE A 74 -6.51 19.89 22.44
CA PHE A 74 -5.70 18.99 21.61
C PHE A 74 -4.68 18.21 22.44
N VAL A 75 -3.92 18.89 23.29
CA VAL A 75 -2.88 18.29 24.14
C VAL A 75 -3.44 17.28 25.14
N SER A 76 -4.65 17.51 25.67
CA SER A 76 -5.27 16.61 26.64
C SER A 76 -5.62 15.22 26.09
N LYS A 77 -5.62 15.04 24.77
CA LYS A 77 -5.85 13.74 24.11
C LYS A 77 -4.63 12.82 24.14
N PHE A 78 -3.45 13.33 24.52
CA PHE A 78 -2.20 12.60 24.51
C PHE A 78 -1.79 12.16 25.91
N HIS A 79 -1.16 10.99 26.00
CA HIS A 79 -0.41 10.59 27.18
C HIS A 79 0.98 11.24 27.13
N ILE A 80 1.14 12.32 27.90
CA ILE A 80 2.40 13.05 27.96
C ILE A 80 3.32 12.40 28.98
N SER A 81 4.51 11.98 28.54
CA SER A 81 5.54 11.45 29.43
C SER A 81 6.92 11.48 28.77
N ARG A 82 7.95 11.07 29.52
CA ARG A 82 9.30 10.93 28.95
C ARG A 82 9.36 9.88 27.83
N THR A 83 8.49 8.89 27.81
CA THR A 83 8.46 7.87 26.75
C THR A 83 7.32 8.10 25.77
N GLY A 84 6.29 8.87 26.14
CA GLY A 84 5.13 9.21 25.31
C GLY A 84 5.32 10.45 24.44
N THR A 85 4.24 11.18 24.18
CA THR A 85 4.27 12.43 23.42
C THR A 85 4.82 13.59 24.27
N ARG A 86 5.52 14.54 23.65
CA ARG A 86 6.04 15.75 24.31
C ARG A 86 5.63 16.99 23.53
N PHE A 87 5.39 18.07 24.26
CA PHE A 87 4.99 19.36 23.71
C PHE A 87 5.99 20.48 24.02
N ALA A 88 6.07 21.45 23.13
CA ALA A 88 6.71 22.73 23.42
C ALA A 88 5.80 23.83 22.90
N LEU A 89 5.90 25.03 23.47
CA LEU A 89 5.12 26.16 22.99
C LEU A 89 5.90 27.45 23.17
N GLN A 90 5.98 28.21 22.10
CA GLN A 90 6.44 29.59 22.13
C GLN A 90 5.36 30.52 21.60
N SER A 91 4.86 31.41 22.45
CA SER A 91 4.01 32.51 22.00
C SER A 91 4.84 33.76 21.73
N PHE A 92 4.43 34.56 20.75
CA PHE A 92 5.18 35.73 20.30
C PHE A 92 4.25 36.82 19.78
N SER A 93 4.80 38.01 19.57
CA SER A 93 4.08 39.19 19.09
C SER A 93 4.82 39.82 17.91
N ALA A 94 4.60 41.11 17.66
CA ALA A 94 5.18 41.80 16.52
C ALA A 94 6.71 41.98 16.60
N ARG A 95 7.27 42.04 17.82
CA ARG A 95 8.68 42.41 18.03
C ARG A 95 9.40 41.62 19.12
N GLN A 96 8.69 40.71 19.76
CA GLN A 96 9.25 39.93 20.85
C GLN A 96 8.50 38.63 21.03
N VAL A 97 9.26 37.64 21.48
CA VAL A 97 8.74 36.46 22.13
C VAL A 97 8.13 36.85 23.47
N VAL A 98 6.97 36.26 23.78
CA VAL A 98 6.24 36.51 25.02
C VAL A 98 6.69 35.49 26.07
N GLU A 99 6.98 35.97 27.28
CA GLU A 99 7.35 35.14 28.42
C GLU A 99 6.23 34.13 28.77
N GLY A 100 6.64 32.95 29.26
CA GLY A 100 5.71 31.88 29.67
C GLY A 100 5.59 30.70 28.71
N GLY A 101 6.35 30.69 27.60
CA GLY A 101 6.55 29.47 26.79
C GLY A 101 7.29 28.37 27.55
N PHE A 102 7.28 27.15 27.00
CA PHE A 102 7.89 25.97 27.63
C PHE A 102 8.47 25.02 26.57
N HIS A 103 9.45 24.21 26.97
CA HIS A 103 10.16 23.26 26.11
C HIS A 103 9.88 21.80 26.50
N PHE A 104 10.36 20.84 25.70
CA PHE A 104 9.96 19.44 25.84
C PHE A 104 10.32 18.77 27.18
N MET A 105 11.33 19.27 27.91
CA MET A 105 11.68 18.79 29.26
C MET A 105 10.68 19.19 30.35
N ASP A 106 9.84 20.19 30.12
CA ASP A 106 8.88 20.69 31.12
C ASP A 106 7.63 19.78 31.23
N ASN A 107 7.52 18.80 30.32
CA ASN A 107 6.39 17.90 30.14
C ASN A 107 6.43 16.70 31.07
N ASN A 108 6.06 16.90 32.34
CA ASN A 108 6.02 15.79 33.30
C ASN A 108 4.76 14.92 33.16
N ASP A 109 3.64 15.53 32.78
CA ASP A 109 2.33 14.90 32.64
C ASP A 109 1.36 15.83 31.87
N THR A 110 0.21 15.28 31.47
CA THR A 110 -0.79 15.99 30.65
C THR A 110 -1.38 17.22 31.35
N ASP A 111 -1.70 17.13 32.64
CA ASP A 111 -2.31 18.23 33.39
C ASP A 111 -1.34 19.41 33.54
N THR A 112 -0.06 19.12 33.80
CA THR A 112 1.00 20.13 33.87
C THR A 112 1.09 20.95 32.57
N VAL A 113 1.15 20.28 31.42
CA VAL A 113 1.24 20.96 30.12
C VAL A 113 -0.02 21.76 29.81
N VAL A 114 -1.20 21.18 30.06
CA VAL A 114 -2.49 21.89 29.89
C VAL A 114 -2.54 23.16 30.75
N ASN A 115 -2.05 23.10 31.99
CA ASN A 115 -2.00 24.26 32.88
C ASN A 115 -0.98 25.31 32.40
N MET A 116 0.19 24.91 31.90
CA MET A 116 1.15 25.83 31.29
C MET A 116 0.54 26.59 30.11
N ILE A 117 -0.17 25.88 29.22
CA ILE A 117 -0.88 26.48 28.08
C ILE A 117 -1.92 27.49 28.55
N LYS A 118 -2.77 27.13 29.51
CA LYS A 118 -3.82 28.02 30.04
C LYS A 118 -3.25 29.31 30.66
N ASN A 119 -2.07 29.24 31.27
CA ASN A 119 -1.41 30.35 31.94
C ASN A 119 -0.60 31.27 31.01
N LEU A 120 -0.54 31.00 29.71
CA LEU A 120 0.13 31.88 28.75
C LEU A 120 -0.49 33.28 28.78
N ARG A 121 0.39 34.28 28.83
CA ARG A 121 0.01 35.69 28.94
C ARG A 121 -0.28 36.29 27.57
N TYR A 122 -1.43 36.96 27.45
CA TYR A 122 -1.71 37.88 26.35
C TYR A 122 -1.09 39.25 26.63
N ILE A 123 -0.39 39.83 25.64
CA ILE A 123 0.11 41.21 25.73
C ILE A 123 -0.70 42.15 24.86
N SER A 124 -1.25 43.20 25.47
CA SER A 124 -2.32 44.05 24.91
C SER A 124 -1.93 44.94 23.72
N SER A 125 -0.66 44.96 23.30
CA SER A 125 -0.14 45.77 22.19
C SER A 125 -0.01 45.00 20.86
N SER A 126 -0.63 43.83 20.73
CA SER A 126 -0.42 42.92 19.61
C SER A 126 -1.26 43.19 18.35
N ALA A 127 -1.98 44.32 18.24
CA ALA A 127 -2.78 44.66 17.05
C ALA A 127 -1.96 44.95 15.76
N SER A 128 -0.67 44.62 15.73
CA SER A 128 0.19 44.77 14.55
C SER A 128 -0.16 43.77 13.45
N ALA A 129 0.06 44.17 12.19
CA ALA A 129 0.03 43.26 11.06
C ALA A 129 1.38 42.56 10.81
N SER A 130 2.44 42.96 11.54
CA SER A 130 3.78 42.39 11.42
C SER A 130 4.06 41.41 12.55
N SER A 131 4.73 40.30 12.23
CA SER A 131 4.92 39.14 13.10
C SER A 131 6.39 38.76 13.27
N ASP A 132 6.82 38.42 14.49
CA ASP A 132 8.19 37.97 14.77
C ASP A 132 8.38 36.45 14.52
N LEU A 133 7.65 35.90 13.55
CA LEU A 133 7.65 34.46 13.24
C LEU A 133 9.05 33.96 12.87
N VAL A 134 9.83 34.72 12.10
CA VAL A 134 11.17 34.30 11.65
C VAL A 134 12.09 34.08 12.85
N THR A 135 12.16 35.04 13.77
CA THR A 135 12.94 34.90 15.01
C THR A 135 12.43 33.73 15.84
N THR A 136 11.11 33.58 15.95
CA THR A 136 10.49 32.50 16.74
C THR A 136 10.85 31.12 16.18
N LEU A 137 10.77 30.91 14.86
CA LEU A 137 11.13 29.64 14.23
C LEU A 137 12.63 29.32 14.39
N SER A 138 13.51 30.33 14.28
CA SER A 138 14.93 30.13 14.57
C SER A 138 15.13 29.70 16.03
N GLN A 139 14.47 30.35 16.99
CA GLN A 139 14.59 29.99 18.40
C GLN A 139 14.05 28.59 18.70
N ILE A 140 12.93 28.19 18.09
CA ILE A 140 12.43 26.81 18.21
C ILE A 140 13.48 25.84 17.68
N ASN A 141 14.05 26.09 16.50
CA ASN A 141 15.09 25.23 15.92
C ASN A 141 16.37 25.14 16.78
N ASP A 142 16.81 26.28 17.33
CA ASP A 142 18.11 26.43 17.98
C ASP A 142 18.05 26.09 19.47
N PHE A 143 16.89 26.22 20.11
CA PHE A 143 16.71 25.99 21.54
C PHE A 143 15.77 24.83 21.85
N PHE A 144 14.54 24.82 21.31
CA PHE A 144 13.57 23.77 21.65
C PHE A 144 13.92 22.42 21.02
N LEU A 145 14.31 22.41 19.74
CA LEU A 145 14.70 21.22 19.00
C LEU A 145 16.15 20.79 19.31
N GLN A 146 16.47 20.72 20.60
CA GLN A 146 17.78 20.29 21.11
C GLN A 146 17.59 19.17 22.15
N PRO A 147 18.47 18.14 22.16
CA PRO A 147 18.39 17.05 23.12
C PRO A 147 18.38 17.52 24.59
N GLU A 148 19.14 18.59 24.90
CA GLU A 148 19.24 19.18 26.24
C GLU A 148 17.91 19.81 26.69
N LYS A 149 17.04 20.14 25.72
CA LYS A 149 15.68 20.65 25.93
C LYS A 149 14.60 19.60 25.74
N GLY A 150 14.99 18.33 25.67
CA GLY A 150 14.09 17.19 25.67
C GLY A 150 13.52 16.86 24.31
N TRP A 151 14.04 17.45 23.24
CA TRP A 151 13.70 17.03 21.89
C TRP A 151 14.36 15.68 21.58
N ARG A 152 13.63 14.81 20.90
CA ARG A 152 14.06 13.48 20.45
C ARG A 152 14.22 13.51 18.93
N ASN A 153 15.28 12.86 18.46
CA ASN A 153 15.46 12.65 17.02
C ASN A 153 14.44 11.59 16.54
N GLY A 154 13.25 12.05 16.19
CA GLY A 154 12.08 11.25 15.80
C GLY A 154 11.01 12.12 15.15
N PRO A 155 9.78 11.61 14.94
CA PRO A 155 8.72 12.37 14.28
C PRO A 155 8.41 13.64 15.09
N THR A 156 8.72 14.78 14.46
CA THR A 156 8.65 16.08 15.10
C THR A 156 7.79 17.01 14.24
N TYR A 157 6.90 17.75 14.88
CA TYR A 157 5.99 18.68 14.23
C TYR A 157 6.12 20.07 14.82
N VAL A 158 6.02 21.09 13.97
CA VAL A 158 5.94 22.50 14.39
C VAL A 158 4.67 23.09 13.80
N VAL A 159 3.76 23.58 14.64
CA VAL A 159 2.48 24.14 14.19
C VAL A 159 2.41 25.63 14.50
N ILE A 160 2.29 26.42 13.45
CA ILE A 160 2.23 27.87 13.49
C ILE A 160 0.77 28.31 13.56
N PHE A 161 0.40 29.15 14.53
CA PHE A 161 -0.87 29.86 14.55
C PHE A 161 -0.57 31.34 14.26
N THR A 162 -1.09 31.90 13.17
CA THR A 162 -0.83 33.31 12.87
C THR A 162 -1.95 34.00 12.11
N GLY A 163 -2.29 35.22 12.54
CA GLY A 163 -3.19 36.13 11.83
C GLY A 163 -2.47 37.26 11.09
N ALA A 164 -1.15 37.39 11.28
CA ALA A 164 -0.38 38.50 10.74
C ALA A 164 -0.31 38.47 9.21
N GLN A 165 -0.17 39.65 8.59
CA GLN A 165 -0.07 39.77 7.14
C GLN A 165 1.38 39.68 6.65
N TYR A 166 2.32 40.13 7.48
CA TYR A 166 3.74 40.23 7.16
C TYR A 166 4.59 39.75 8.33
N TYR A 167 5.83 39.34 8.09
CA TYR A 167 6.81 39.24 9.15
C TYR A 167 7.42 40.62 9.42
N TYR A 168 7.86 40.86 10.65
CA TYR A 168 8.62 42.05 11.04
C TYR A 168 10.06 41.96 10.52
N ASN A 169 10.74 43.08 10.32
CA ASN A 169 12.17 43.06 9.95
C ASN A 169 12.98 42.48 11.12
N THR A 170 13.36 41.21 11.01
CA THR A 170 13.96 40.41 12.09
C THR A 170 15.47 40.55 12.11
N THR A 171 16.07 40.36 13.28
CA THR A 171 17.53 40.18 13.42
C THR A 171 17.97 38.80 12.95
N ALA A 172 17.08 37.80 12.99
CA ALA A 172 17.30 36.47 12.42
C ALA A 172 17.07 36.45 10.91
N SER A 173 17.83 35.64 10.17
CA SER A 173 17.64 35.49 8.74
C SER A 173 16.53 34.46 8.42
N ILE A 174 15.81 34.65 7.31
CA ILE A 174 14.85 33.64 6.82
C ILE A 174 15.55 32.29 6.61
N ALA A 175 16.82 32.30 6.18
CA ALA A 175 17.60 31.09 5.98
C ALA A 175 17.82 30.31 7.28
N ASP A 176 17.94 30.99 8.42
CA ASP A 176 18.05 30.32 9.72
C ASP A 176 16.71 29.69 10.14
N ALA A 177 15.61 30.42 9.99
CA ALA A 177 14.28 29.88 10.27
C ALA A 177 13.95 28.65 9.39
N LEU A 178 14.36 28.63 8.12
CA LEU A 178 14.15 27.50 7.21
C LEU A 178 14.88 26.21 7.64
N LYS A 179 15.92 26.29 8.49
CA LYS A 179 16.63 25.10 9.00
C LYS A 179 15.72 24.19 9.81
N ILE A 180 14.65 24.72 10.39
CA ILE A 180 13.67 23.95 11.16
C ILE A 180 13.09 22.77 10.36
N GLY A 181 12.94 22.93 9.03
CA GLY A 181 12.44 21.89 8.13
C GLY A 181 13.36 20.67 7.99
N ARG A 182 14.60 20.75 8.49
CA ARG A 182 15.52 19.60 8.57
C ARG A 182 15.24 18.71 9.78
N LYS A 183 14.56 19.25 10.81
CA LYS A 183 14.29 18.57 12.08
C LYS A 183 12.81 18.27 12.29
N ALA A 184 11.91 19.03 11.68
CA ALA A 184 10.48 18.93 11.92
C ALA A 184 9.66 19.13 10.63
N ARG A 185 8.47 18.53 10.63
CA ARG A 185 7.40 18.88 9.68
C ARG A 185 6.73 20.15 10.17
N VAL A 186 6.78 21.21 9.38
CA VAL A 186 6.21 22.51 9.72
C VAL A 186 4.85 22.66 9.07
N ALA A 187 3.83 22.98 9.85
CA ALA A 187 2.48 23.25 9.40
C ALA A 187 1.95 24.58 9.98
N ALA A 188 0.84 25.08 9.46
CA ALA A 188 0.26 26.34 9.92
C ALA A 188 -1.27 26.32 9.96
N VAL A 189 -1.84 27.19 10.81
CA VAL A 189 -3.24 27.53 10.93
C VAL A 189 -3.37 29.04 10.76
N GLY A 190 -4.06 29.44 9.70
CA GLY A 190 -4.24 30.84 9.35
C GLY A 190 -5.39 31.39 10.18
N LEU A 191 -5.11 32.39 11.00
CA LEU A 191 -6.13 33.10 11.74
C LEU A 191 -6.64 34.27 10.89
N THR A 192 -7.80 34.81 11.26
CA THR A 192 -8.43 35.98 10.60
C THR A 192 -8.80 35.76 9.12
N GLY A 193 -9.13 34.53 8.73
CA GLY A 193 -9.79 34.26 7.45
C GLY A 193 -8.89 34.23 6.21
N GLN A 194 -7.56 34.24 6.37
CA GLN A 194 -6.65 34.17 5.21
C GLN A 194 -5.43 33.27 5.44
N ARG A 195 -4.99 32.60 4.36
CA ARG A 195 -3.62 32.05 4.26
C ARG A 195 -2.64 33.20 4.08
N LYS A 196 -1.46 33.07 4.66
CA LYS A 196 -0.43 34.13 4.66
C LYS A 196 0.77 33.70 3.83
N ASP A 197 1.03 34.40 2.74
CA ASP A 197 2.04 34.02 1.74
C ASP A 197 3.45 33.85 2.35
N PHE A 198 3.83 34.72 3.29
CA PHE A 198 5.13 34.64 3.95
C PHE A 198 5.29 33.41 4.86
N VAL A 199 4.19 32.78 5.26
CA VAL A 199 4.20 31.54 6.08
C VAL A 199 4.43 30.32 5.19
N GLN A 200 3.94 30.37 3.95
CA GLN A 200 4.00 29.27 2.98
C GLN A 200 5.42 28.75 2.76
N GLN A 201 6.43 29.63 2.76
CA GLN A 201 7.84 29.28 2.57
C GLN A 201 8.41 28.40 3.69
N PHE A 202 7.80 28.41 4.89
CA PHE A 202 8.24 27.59 6.02
C PHE A 202 7.57 26.21 6.05
N LEU A 203 6.49 26.01 5.29
CA LEU A 203 5.75 24.75 5.26
C LEU A 203 6.55 23.67 4.52
N THR A 204 6.57 22.46 5.07
CA THR A 204 7.41 21.36 4.58
C THR A 204 6.61 20.12 4.22
N GLY A 205 6.97 19.44 3.13
CA GLY A 205 6.28 18.22 2.74
C GLY A 205 4.81 18.49 2.37
N LYS A 206 3.90 17.60 2.78
CA LYS A 206 2.47 17.72 2.40
C LYS A 206 1.74 18.86 3.11
N SER A 207 2.27 19.42 4.20
CA SER A 207 1.68 20.57 4.89
C SER A 207 1.61 21.83 4.00
N GLN A 208 2.40 21.90 2.92
CA GLN A 208 2.29 22.95 1.91
C GLN A 208 0.88 23.03 1.29
N ASN A 209 0.17 21.89 1.20
CA ASN A 209 -1.19 21.81 0.66
C ASN A 209 -2.26 21.94 1.76
N LEU A 210 -1.88 21.80 3.03
CA LEU A 210 -2.77 21.75 4.20
C LEU A 210 -2.50 22.95 5.12
N TYR A 211 -2.92 24.12 4.66
CA TYR A 211 -2.93 25.37 5.46
C TYR A 211 -4.39 25.80 5.70
N PRO A 212 -5.06 25.25 6.71
CA PRO A 212 -6.43 25.62 7.01
C PRO A 212 -6.51 27.02 7.61
N VAL A 213 -7.70 27.60 7.49
CA VAL A 213 -7.95 29.00 7.81
C VAL A 213 -9.20 29.12 8.67
N VAL A 214 -9.13 29.98 9.68
CA VAL A 214 -10.21 30.28 10.61
C VAL A 214 -10.55 31.75 10.51
N ALA A 215 -11.81 32.06 10.22
CA ALA A 215 -12.27 33.45 10.14
C ALA A 215 -12.18 34.16 11.50
N ASP A 216 -12.64 33.50 12.57
CA ASP A 216 -12.63 34.00 13.94
C ASP A 216 -12.01 32.96 14.89
N PRO A 217 -10.92 33.28 15.62
CA PRO A 217 -10.37 32.38 16.62
C PRO A 217 -11.38 31.91 17.69
N LEU A 218 -12.46 32.67 17.96
CA LEU A 218 -13.53 32.21 18.86
C LEU A 218 -14.33 31.02 18.31
N SER A 219 -14.27 30.79 17.00
CA SER A 219 -14.87 29.61 16.35
C SER A 219 -13.99 28.35 16.45
N LEU A 220 -12.80 28.45 17.06
CA LEU A 220 -11.96 27.30 17.35
C LEU A 220 -12.68 26.39 18.35
N VAL A 221 -13.28 25.32 17.82
CA VAL A 221 -13.88 24.23 18.59
C VAL A 221 -13.07 22.96 18.40
N ASP A 222 -13.04 22.12 19.43
CA ASP A 222 -12.44 20.79 19.38
C ASP A 222 -12.88 20.04 18.11
N GLY A 223 -11.94 19.39 17.40
CA GLY A 223 -12.22 18.63 16.19
C GLY A 223 -11.90 19.30 14.85
N SER A 224 -11.48 20.58 14.82
CA SER A 224 -11.51 21.34 13.55
C SER A 224 -10.17 21.57 12.83
N LEU A 225 -9.00 21.76 13.48
CA LEU A 225 -7.82 22.36 12.82
C LEU A 225 -6.42 21.70 13.05
N PRO A 226 -5.78 21.65 14.24
CA PRO A 226 -4.70 20.70 14.52
C PRO A 226 -5.12 19.26 14.44
N ASP A 227 -6.35 18.90 14.77
CA ASP A 227 -6.83 17.56 14.45
C ASP A 227 -6.73 17.32 12.94
N ARG A 228 -7.03 18.26 12.04
CA ARG A 228 -6.88 18.01 10.59
C ARG A 228 -5.44 18.08 10.07
N VAL A 229 -4.63 19.00 10.60
CA VAL A 229 -3.24 19.23 10.14
C VAL A 229 -2.30 18.17 10.70
N ILE A 230 -2.42 17.91 12.00
CA ILE A 230 -1.61 16.93 12.70
C ILE A 230 -2.16 15.53 12.44
N SER A 231 -3.49 15.27 12.43
CA SER A 231 -3.97 13.91 12.10
C SER A 231 -3.72 13.53 10.65
N HIS A 232 -3.77 14.42 9.64
CA HIS A 232 -3.50 13.95 8.27
C HIS A 232 -2.05 13.44 8.11
N ASP A 233 -1.07 14.17 8.67
CA ASP A 233 0.35 13.77 8.59
C ASP A 233 0.76 12.73 9.65
N MET A 234 0.09 12.68 10.81
CA MET A 234 0.28 11.63 11.82
C MET A 234 -0.44 10.35 11.46
N THR A 235 -1.62 10.41 10.83
CA THR A 235 -2.33 9.24 10.32
C THR A 235 -1.38 8.54 9.40
N LYS A 236 -0.90 9.16 8.31
CA LYS A 236 0.05 8.48 7.41
C LYS A 236 1.30 7.92 8.10
N TRP A 237 1.88 8.63 9.07
CA TRP A 237 3.03 8.11 9.83
C TRP A 237 2.66 6.91 10.72
N TYR A 238 1.49 6.94 11.36
CA TYR A 238 0.91 5.84 12.12
C TYR A 238 0.50 4.69 11.21
N GLU A 239 -0.01 4.98 10.01
CA GLU A 239 -0.30 4.01 8.95
C GLU A 239 0.98 3.27 8.57
N ASP A 240 2.08 3.99 8.31
CA ASP A 240 3.37 3.40 7.97
C ASP A 240 4.04 2.62 9.14
N LEU A 241 3.66 2.91 10.39
CA LEU A 241 4.20 2.28 11.61
C LEU A 241 3.37 1.07 12.09
N VAL A 242 2.04 1.15 11.95
CA VAL A 242 1.06 0.22 12.54
C VAL A 242 0.41 -0.67 11.49
N TYR A 243 0.32 -0.22 10.23
CA TYR A 243 -0.15 -1.07 9.13
C TYR A 243 1.03 -1.82 8.52
N PRO A 244 0.87 -3.12 8.23
CA PRO A 244 1.89 -3.86 7.52
C PRO A 244 2.13 -3.19 6.16
N VAL A 245 3.41 -2.98 5.82
CA VAL A 245 3.82 -2.67 4.44
C VAL A 245 3.15 -3.71 3.55
N LEU A 246 2.44 -3.24 2.51
CA LEU A 246 1.83 -4.15 1.55
C LEU A 246 2.89 -5.15 1.08
N PRO A 247 2.64 -6.46 1.16
CA PRO A 247 3.64 -7.46 0.82
C PRO A 247 4.19 -7.18 -0.59
N HIS A 248 5.50 -7.30 -0.79
CA HIS A 248 6.06 -7.29 -2.13
C HIS A 248 5.46 -8.47 -2.91
N ILE A 249 5.44 -8.42 -4.25
CA ILE A 249 4.98 -9.55 -5.06
C ILE A 249 5.71 -10.86 -4.72
N ASP A 250 6.95 -10.75 -4.24
CA ASP A 250 7.73 -11.89 -3.76
C ASP A 250 7.20 -12.48 -2.44
N ASP A 251 6.50 -11.70 -1.62
CA ASP A 251 5.88 -12.15 -0.36
C ASP A 251 4.50 -12.82 -0.58
N VAL A 252 3.97 -12.74 -1.80
CA VAL A 252 2.70 -13.35 -2.16
C VAL A 252 2.87 -14.87 -2.21
N GLN A 253 2.27 -15.55 -1.23
CA GLN A 253 2.21 -17.00 -1.22
C GLN A 253 1.19 -17.47 -2.26
N ALA A 254 1.69 -18.10 -3.32
CA ALA A 254 0.85 -18.55 -4.43
C ALA A 254 1.15 -19.99 -4.84
N ASP A 255 0.18 -20.59 -5.50
CA ASP A 255 0.30 -21.87 -6.16
C ASP A 255 0.42 -21.66 -7.66
N PHE A 256 1.40 -22.32 -8.27
CA PHE A 256 1.62 -22.29 -9.71
C PHE A 256 1.40 -23.69 -10.26
N ILE A 257 0.39 -23.85 -11.11
CA ILE A 257 0.04 -25.13 -11.74
C ILE A 257 0.40 -25.02 -13.22
N PHE A 258 1.41 -25.76 -13.66
CA PHE A 258 1.78 -25.84 -15.08
C PHE A 258 1.13 -27.06 -15.72
N LEU A 259 0.15 -26.83 -16.59
CA LEU A 259 -0.42 -27.86 -17.45
C LEU A 259 0.47 -27.94 -18.70
N ILE A 260 1.11 -29.08 -18.91
CA ILE A 260 2.04 -29.26 -20.03
C ILE A 260 1.46 -30.27 -20.99
N ASP A 261 1.19 -29.82 -22.21
CA ASP A 261 0.72 -30.66 -23.29
C ASP A 261 1.88 -31.51 -23.84
N TYR A 262 1.84 -32.83 -23.64
CA TYR A 262 2.88 -33.76 -24.14
C TYR A 262 2.63 -34.20 -25.60
N TYR A 263 1.89 -33.41 -26.37
CA TYR A 263 1.69 -33.62 -27.80
C TYR A 263 3.01 -33.58 -28.59
N ASN A 264 3.09 -34.35 -29.67
CA ASN A 264 4.34 -34.63 -30.37
C ASN A 264 5.09 -33.38 -30.91
N THR A 265 4.39 -32.26 -31.14
CA THR A 265 4.96 -30.98 -31.61
C THR A 265 5.80 -30.28 -30.56
N LEU A 266 5.58 -30.56 -29.26
CA LEU A 266 6.44 -30.04 -28.19
C LEU A 266 7.90 -30.41 -28.47
N GLY A 267 8.13 -31.68 -28.81
CA GLY A 267 9.46 -32.20 -29.13
C GLY A 267 10.45 -32.06 -27.98
N THR A 268 11.66 -32.61 -28.16
CA THR A 268 12.72 -32.48 -27.16
C THR A 268 13.21 -31.04 -27.01
N ALA A 269 13.24 -30.28 -28.11
CA ALA A 269 13.67 -28.89 -28.10
C ALA A 269 12.67 -27.98 -27.38
N GLY A 270 11.36 -28.09 -27.66
CA GLY A 270 10.35 -27.30 -26.96
C GLY A 270 10.23 -27.70 -25.50
N PHE A 271 10.33 -29.00 -25.18
CA PHE A 271 10.39 -29.45 -23.80
C PHE A 271 11.60 -28.87 -23.03
N ALA A 272 12.78 -28.87 -23.64
CA ALA A 272 13.96 -28.25 -23.02
C ALA A 272 13.76 -26.75 -22.76
N GLN A 273 13.00 -26.05 -23.62
CA GLN A 273 12.64 -24.65 -23.36
C GLN A 273 11.69 -24.51 -22.17
N VAL A 274 10.69 -25.38 -22.04
CA VAL A 274 9.79 -25.42 -20.86
C VAL A 274 10.58 -25.69 -19.58
N GLN A 275 11.51 -26.66 -19.61
CA GLN A 275 12.38 -26.93 -18.45
C GLN A 275 13.23 -25.72 -18.07
N ASN A 276 13.89 -25.09 -19.05
CA ASN A 276 14.71 -23.90 -18.81
C ASN A 276 13.88 -22.73 -18.27
N TYR A 277 12.64 -22.59 -18.74
CA TYR A 277 11.69 -21.61 -18.23
C TYR A 277 11.36 -21.85 -16.76
N LEU A 278 11.00 -23.08 -16.39
CA LEU A 278 10.65 -23.41 -15.00
C LEU A 278 11.87 -23.21 -14.08
N VAL A 279 13.08 -23.51 -14.56
CA VAL A 279 14.33 -23.21 -13.86
C VAL A 279 14.50 -21.71 -13.64
N ASP A 280 14.33 -20.87 -14.67
CA ASP A 280 14.42 -19.41 -14.54
C ASP A 280 13.34 -18.84 -13.59
N LEU A 281 12.11 -19.36 -13.71
CA LEU A 281 11.00 -18.97 -12.84
C LEU A 281 11.35 -19.20 -11.36
N ILE A 282 11.84 -20.40 -11.03
CA ILE A 282 12.19 -20.78 -9.66
C ILE A 282 13.39 -19.97 -9.15
N GLN A 283 14.42 -19.78 -9.97
CA GLN A 283 15.69 -19.20 -9.50
C GLN A 283 15.69 -17.66 -9.51
N ASN A 284 15.02 -17.04 -10.48
CA ASN A 284 15.22 -15.62 -10.79
C ASN A 284 13.93 -14.79 -10.75
N GLN A 285 12.75 -15.39 -10.91
CA GLN A 285 11.49 -14.64 -11.02
C GLN A 285 10.62 -14.73 -9.76
N VAL A 286 10.47 -15.94 -9.19
CA VAL A 286 9.62 -16.20 -8.02
C VAL A 286 10.43 -16.98 -7.00
N THR A 287 11.26 -16.25 -6.25
CA THR A 287 12.22 -16.86 -5.31
C THR A 287 11.55 -17.55 -4.11
N THR A 288 10.24 -17.35 -3.91
CA THR A 288 9.43 -18.06 -2.92
C THR A 288 8.96 -19.44 -3.35
N LEU A 289 9.16 -19.84 -4.62
CA LEU A 289 8.82 -21.18 -5.09
C LEU A 289 9.62 -22.26 -4.37
N GLY A 290 8.91 -23.24 -3.81
CA GLY A 290 9.49 -24.28 -2.97
C GLY A 290 9.80 -23.81 -1.55
N THR A 291 9.35 -22.62 -1.14
CA THR A 291 9.35 -22.22 0.28
C THR A 291 7.92 -21.89 0.72
N THR A 292 7.46 -20.67 0.49
CA THR A 292 6.09 -20.24 0.81
C THR A 292 5.14 -20.38 -0.36
N SER A 293 5.65 -20.40 -1.60
CA SER A 293 4.88 -20.65 -2.83
C SER A 293 5.12 -22.06 -3.35
N ARG A 294 4.11 -22.66 -4.00
CA ARG A 294 4.14 -24.06 -4.46
C ARG A 294 4.07 -24.14 -5.97
N LEU A 295 4.65 -25.19 -6.55
CA LEU A 295 4.58 -25.44 -8.00
C LEU A 295 4.23 -26.91 -8.28
N ALA A 296 3.19 -27.09 -9.09
CA ALA A 296 2.79 -28.38 -9.62
C ALA A 296 3.02 -28.43 -11.13
N VAL A 297 3.28 -29.62 -11.64
CA VAL A 297 3.30 -29.91 -13.07
C VAL A 297 2.28 -31.01 -13.35
N VAL A 298 1.40 -30.78 -14.31
CA VAL A 298 0.42 -31.74 -14.80
C VAL A 298 0.72 -31.99 -16.28
N ALA A 299 1.46 -33.06 -16.56
CA ALA A 299 1.66 -33.54 -17.91
C ALA A 299 0.37 -34.21 -18.41
N TYR A 300 -0.18 -33.74 -19.52
CA TYR A 300 -1.42 -34.29 -20.08
C TYR A 300 -1.28 -34.71 -21.55
N GLY A 301 -2.05 -35.73 -21.92
CA GLY A 301 -2.16 -36.28 -23.27
C GLY A 301 -3.61 -36.73 -23.54
N TYR A 302 -3.83 -37.81 -24.30
CA TYR A 302 -5.18 -38.17 -24.75
C TYR A 302 -6.08 -38.81 -23.67
N THR A 303 -5.61 -39.87 -22.99
CA THR A 303 -6.49 -40.71 -22.15
C THR A 303 -6.38 -40.44 -20.65
N GLU A 304 -5.27 -39.86 -20.21
CA GLU A 304 -4.95 -39.67 -18.80
C GLU A 304 -3.91 -38.55 -18.56
N VAL A 305 -3.91 -38.03 -17.33
CA VAL A 305 -2.76 -37.30 -16.78
C VAL A 305 -1.61 -38.28 -16.66
N MET A 306 -0.44 -37.90 -17.17
CA MET A 306 0.72 -38.76 -17.23
C MET A 306 1.46 -38.74 -15.88
N ALA A 307 0.97 -39.51 -14.90
CA ALA A 307 1.44 -39.46 -13.51
C ALA A 307 2.98 -39.57 -13.35
N SER A 308 3.68 -40.32 -14.21
CA SER A 308 5.16 -40.42 -14.16
C SER A 308 5.90 -39.13 -14.54
N TYR A 309 5.20 -38.14 -15.08
CA TYR A 309 5.72 -36.86 -15.55
C TYR A 309 5.02 -35.67 -14.88
N SER A 310 4.20 -35.95 -13.86
CA SER A 310 3.43 -34.97 -13.10
C SER A 310 3.82 -35.01 -11.64
N TRP A 311 3.60 -33.90 -10.95
CA TRP A 311 3.64 -33.83 -9.50
C TRP A 311 2.68 -32.76 -8.97
N ASP A 312 2.13 -33.06 -7.82
CA ASP A 312 1.13 -32.25 -7.12
C ASP A 312 1.79 -31.09 -6.34
N LEU A 313 1.01 -30.10 -5.89
CA LEU A 313 1.54 -28.90 -5.21
C LEU A 313 2.31 -29.22 -3.92
N ASN A 314 1.96 -30.34 -3.28
CA ASN A 314 2.56 -30.79 -2.01
C ASN A 314 3.81 -31.66 -2.21
N ALA A 315 4.27 -31.88 -3.44
CA ALA A 315 5.39 -32.78 -3.72
C ALA A 315 6.74 -32.26 -3.18
N PHE A 316 6.91 -30.94 -3.10
CA PHE A 316 8.18 -30.31 -2.73
C PHE A 316 7.98 -29.19 -1.70
N HIS A 317 8.90 -29.13 -0.73
CA HIS A 317 8.87 -28.15 0.36
C HIS A 317 10.18 -27.34 0.49
N THR A 318 11.13 -27.57 -0.43
CA THR A 318 12.34 -26.75 -0.55
C THR A 318 12.53 -26.32 -2.00
N GLN A 319 13.06 -25.11 -2.20
CA GLN A 319 13.41 -24.62 -3.53
C GLN A 319 14.44 -25.53 -4.22
N ALA A 320 15.36 -26.12 -3.45
CA ALA A 320 16.37 -27.04 -3.95
C ALA A 320 15.77 -28.33 -4.53
N ASP A 321 14.82 -28.95 -3.82
CA ASP A 321 14.15 -30.18 -4.26
C ASP A 321 13.28 -29.92 -5.50
N LEU A 322 12.52 -28.82 -5.48
CA LEU A 322 11.71 -28.40 -6.61
C LEU A 322 12.57 -28.14 -7.86
N LEU A 323 13.68 -27.40 -7.70
CA LEU A 323 14.61 -27.12 -8.79
C LEU A 323 15.24 -28.41 -9.33
N ASN A 324 15.59 -29.34 -8.46
CA ASN A 324 16.13 -30.63 -8.88
C ASN A 324 15.08 -31.44 -9.66
N ALA A 325 13.83 -31.49 -9.19
CA ALA A 325 12.74 -32.16 -9.88
C ALA A 325 12.55 -31.62 -11.30
N VAL A 326 12.47 -30.30 -11.46
CA VAL A 326 12.36 -29.64 -12.77
C VAL A 326 13.54 -29.99 -13.69
N LYS A 327 14.77 -29.95 -13.17
CA LYS A 327 15.98 -30.30 -13.96
C LYS A 327 16.02 -31.75 -14.40
N THR A 328 15.39 -32.65 -13.64
CA THR A 328 15.37 -34.09 -13.91
C THR A 328 14.11 -34.56 -14.64
N MET A 329 13.18 -33.66 -14.99
CA MET A 329 12.02 -34.04 -15.79
C MET A 329 12.48 -34.70 -17.09
N SER A 330 11.72 -35.72 -17.50
CA SER A 330 11.96 -36.41 -18.76
C SER A 330 10.81 -36.15 -19.71
N TYR A 331 11.12 -36.14 -21.01
CA TYR A 331 10.12 -36.03 -22.06
C TYR A 331 9.99 -37.37 -22.77
N TYR A 332 8.75 -37.80 -22.94
CA TYR A 332 8.43 -39.01 -23.68
C TYR A 332 7.27 -38.74 -24.63
N SER A 333 7.52 -38.80 -25.93
CA SER A 333 6.51 -38.58 -26.97
C SER A 333 5.65 -39.84 -27.12
N ARG A 334 4.34 -39.72 -26.89
CA ARG A 334 3.42 -40.89 -27.02
C ARG A 334 2.05 -40.59 -27.62
N TYR A 335 1.64 -39.32 -27.80
CA TYR A 335 0.23 -39.01 -28.05
C TYR A 335 -0.01 -38.15 -29.29
N VAL A 336 -1.16 -38.44 -29.92
CA VAL A 336 -1.68 -37.79 -31.14
C VAL A 336 -2.89 -36.91 -30.86
N ASP A 337 -3.32 -36.79 -29.60
CA ASP A 337 -4.47 -36.00 -29.12
C ASP A 337 -4.20 -35.55 -27.66
N SER A 338 -4.81 -34.45 -27.22
CA SER A 338 -4.59 -33.84 -25.88
C SER A 338 -5.92 -33.50 -25.19
N ASP A 339 -6.08 -33.74 -23.88
CA ASP A 339 -7.33 -33.51 -23.12
C ASP A 339 -7.11 -32.50 -21.98
N LEU A 340 -7.27 -31.20 -22.28
CA LEU A 340 -7.09 -30.12 -21.30
C LEU A 340 -8.14 -30.16 -20.19
N ALA A 341 -9.38 -30.54 -20.53
CA ALA A 341 -10.45 -30.69 -19.55
C ALA A 341 -10.07 -31.66 -18.44
N ARG A 342 -9.43 -32.79 -18.79
CA ARG A 342 -8.93 -33.74 -17.79
C ARG A 342 -7.84 -33.16 -16.91
N ALA A 343 -6.90 -32.39 -17.48
CA ALA A 343 -5.83 -31.76 -16.70
C ALA A 343 -6.40 -30.77 -15.67
N VAL A 344 -7.43 -30.02 -16.06
CA VAL A 344 -8.16 -29.11 -15.19
C VAL A 344 -8.94 -29.86 -14.10
N GLU A 345 -9.69 -30.89 -14.47
CA GLU A 345 -10.41 -31.74 -13.51
C GLU A 345 -9.47 -32.43 -12.52
N TYR A 346 -8.25 -32.80 -12.96
CA TYR A 346 -7.28 -33.48 -12.12
C TYR A 346 -6.89 -32.61 -10.92
N PHE A 347 -6.56 -31.33 -11.10
CA PHE A 347 -6.14 -30.51 -9.97
C PHE A 347 -7.30 -30.06 -9.07
N PHE A 348 -8.52 -29.95 -9.61
CA PHE A 348 -9.71 -29.58 -8.83
C PHE A 348 -10.30 -30.74 -8.02
N HIS A 349 -10.27 -31.95 -8.56
CA HIS A 349 -10.98 -33.11 -8.00
C HIS A 349 -10.05 -34.18 -7.42
N ASN A 350 -8.74 -33.92 -7.37
CA ASN A 350 -7.80 -34.78 -6.68
C ASN A 350 -7.48 -34.21 -5.29
N ASP A 351 -8.02 -34.83 -4.25
CA ASP A 351 -7.80 -34.42 -2.85
C ASP A 351 -6.32 -34.42 -2.44
N THR A 352 -5.47 -35.21 -3.11
CA THR A 352 -4.02 -35.22 -2.82
C THR A 352 -3.25 -34.11 -3.53
N PHE A 353 -3.87 -33.44 -4.51
CA PHE A 353 -3.22 -32.42 -5.33
C PHE A 353 -2.76 -31.22 -4.51
N GLY A 354 -3.48 -30.93 -3.42
CA GLY A 354 -3.17 -29.84 -2.50
C GLY A 354 -3.74 -28.48 -2.93
N TYR A 355 -4.67 -28.47 -3.89
CA TYR A 355 -5.41 -27.27 -4.29
C TYR A 355 -6.22 -26.72 -3.12
N ASP A 356 -6.14 -25.40 -2.90
CA ASP A 356 -6.91 -24.68 -1.89
C ASP A 356 -7.51 -23.44 -2.55
N ALA A 357 -8.84 -23.37 -2.59
CA ALA A 357 -9.58 -22.26 -3.18
C ALA A 357 -9.34 -20.91 -2.47
N ASN A 358 -8.72 -20.91 -1.29
CA ASN A 358 -8.34 -19.70 -0.55
C ASN A 358 -6.90 -19.24 -0.83
N ARG A 359 -6.12 -20.00 -1.61
CA ARG A 359 -4.79 -19.60 -2.05
C ARG A 359 -4.83 -19.00 -3.45
N LEU A 360 -3.99 -17.98 -3.64
CA LEU A 360 -3.76 -17.42 -4.95
C LEU A 360 -3.20 -18.50 -5.87
N THR A 361 -3.90 -18.84 -6.94
CA THR A 361 -3.51 -19.94 -7.84
C THR A 361 -3.39 -19.44 -9.27
N PHE A 362 -2.20 -19.57 -9.84
CA PHE A 362 -1.92 -19.35 -11.26
C PHE A 362 -1.91 -20.71 -11.98
N VAL A 363 -2.70 -20.84 -13.04
CA VAL A 363 -2.73 -22.03 -13.89
C VAL A 363 -2.21 -21.63 -15.26
N VAL A 364 -1.06 -22.18 -15.63
CA VAL A 364 -0.40 -21.88 -16.90
C VAL A 364 -0.50 -23.11 -17.81
N ASP A 365 -1.20 -22.95 -18.93
CA ASP A 365 -1.30 -23.99 -19.96
C ASP A 365 -0.21 -23.82 -21.02
N ILE A 366 0.56 -24.86 -21.27
CA ILE A 366 1.53 -24.93 -22.37
C ILE A 366 0.91 -25.81 -23.46
N ALA A 367 0.01 -25.19 -24.23
CA ALA A 367 -0.78 -25.83 -25.27
C ALA A 367 0.01 -25.92 -26.59
N VAL A 368 0.35 -27.14 -26.98
CA VAL A 368 1.15 -27.38 -28.21
C VAL A 368 0.41 -28.22 -29.25
N SER A 369 -0.66 -28.89 -28.85
CA SER A 369 -1.54 -29.63 -29.75
C SER A 369 -2.33 -28.68 -30.67
N PRO A 370 -2.47 -29.00 -31.97
CA PRO A 370 -3.33 -28.26 -32.87
C PRO A 370 -4.82 -28.41 -32.53
N THR A 371 -5.14 -29.40 -31.70
CA THR A 371 -6.48 -29.68 -31.17
C THR A 371 -6.36 -29.93 -29.68
N ILE A 372 -6.61 -28.90 -28.88
CA ILE A 372 -6.93 -29.10 -27.47
C ILE A 372 -8.28 -29.82 -27.42
N GLY A 373 -8.26 -31.04 -26.94
CA GLY A 373 -9.41 -31.93 -26.89
C GLY A 373 -10.34 -31.63 -25.72
N ARG A 374 -11.59 -32.10 -25.93
CA ARG A 374 -12.80 -32.07 -25.10
C ARG A 374 -13.15 -30.72 -24.45
N GLN A 375 -14.44 -30.42 -24.50
CA GLN A 375 -15.06 -29.31 -23.80
C GLN A 375 -14.78 -29.44 -22.29
N ILE A 376 -14.31 -28.35 -21.67
CA ILE A 376 -14.22 -28.26 -20.22
C ILE A 376 -15.66 -28.21 -19.68
N PRO A 377 -16.07 -29.06 -18.73
CA PRO A 377 -17.43 -29.03 -18.21
C PRO A 377 -17.78 -27.64 -17.70
N PHE A 378 -18.99 -27.17 -17.98
CA PHE A 378 -19.42 -25.82 -17.61
C PHE A 378 -19.22 -25.49 -16.12
N PRO A 379 -19.54 -26.39 -15.15
CA PRO A 379 -19.24 -26.14 -13.73
C PRO A 379 -17.74 -25.92 -13.46
N THR A 380 -16.88 -26.69 -14.14
CA THR A 380 -15.43 -26.60 -14.02
C THR A 380 -14.90 -25.31 -14.62
N THR A 381 -15.42 -24.85 -15.76
CA THR A 381 -15.05 -23.53 -16.33
C THR A 381 -15.46 -22.39 -15.42
N VAL A 382 -16.64 -22.45 -14.81
CA VAL A 382 -17.07 -21.45 -13.82
C VAL A 382 -16.14 -21.46 -12.61
N GLN A 383 -15.75 -22.64 -12.13
CA GLN A 383 -14.82 -22.77 -11.02
C GLN A 383 -13.42 -22.24 -11.38
N LEU A 384 -12.89 -22.58 -12.55
CA LEU A 384 -11.61 -22.11 -13.07
C LEU A 384 -11.56 -20.58 -13.15
N ASN A 385 -12.56 -19.98 -13.80
CA ASN A 385 -12.69 -18.51 -13.92
C ASN A 385 -12.92 -17.82 -12.57
N ARG A 386 -13.54 -18.52 -11.62
CA ARG A 386 -13.79 -17.97 -10.29
C ARG A 386 -12.56 -18.03 -9.42
N GLU A 387 -11.81 -19.13 -9.44
CA GLU A 387 -10.85 -19.45 -8.38
C GLU A 387 -9.37 -19.38 -8.81
N THR A 388 -9.08 -19.21 -10.10
CA THR A 388 -7.71 -19.26 -10.62
C THR A 388 -7.41 -18.15 -11.63
N PHE A 389 -6.12 -17.82 -11.76
CA PHE A 389 -5.56 -16.95 -12.79
C PHE A 389 -5.02 -17.81 -13.91
N THR A 390 -5.63 -17.75 -15.09
CA THR A 390 -5.28 -18.61 -16.21
C THR A 390 -4.46 -17.89 -17.26
N TYR A 391 -3.34 -18.48 -17.66
CA TYR A 391 -2.48 -17.98 -18.74
C TYR A 391 -2.15 -19.12 -19.69
N ALA A 392 -1.97 -18.84 -20.99
CA ALA A 392 -1.63 -19.88 -21.95
C ALA A 392 -0.52 -19.50 -22.92
N TYR A 393 0.38 -20.44 -23.17
CA TYR A 393 1.35 -20.43 -24.26
C TYR A 393 0.86 -21.34 -25.37
N THR A 394 0.89 -20.86 -26.61
CA THR A 394 0.38 -21.60 -27.77
C THR A 394 1.38 -21.72 -28.91
N TYR A 395 1.26 -22.80 -29.68
CA TYR A 395 2.00 -23.01 -30.93
C TYR A 395 1.56 -22.02 -32.05
N PRO A 396 2.49 -21.39 -32.80
CA PRO A 396 2.17 -20.34 -33.78
C PRO A 396 1.29 -20.76 -34.97
N ASN A 397 1.23 -22.05 -35.30
CA ASN A 397 0.54 -22.56 -36.50
C ASN A 397 -0.79 -23.28 -36.21
N ALA A 398 -1.28 -23.29 -34.96
CA ALA A 398 -2.58 -23.89 -34.67
C ALA A 398 -3.69 -22.88 -34.96
N THR A 399 -4.57 -23.21 -35.90
CA THR A 399 -5.56 -22.25 -36.42
C THR A 399 -6.85 -22.19 -35.58
N VAL A 400 -7.08 -23.13 -34.66
CA VAL A 400 -8.26 -23.13 -33.75
C VAL A 400 -7.92 -23.86 -32.45
N TYR A 401 -7.95 -23.16 -31.31
CA TYR A 401 -7.94 -23.76 -29.97
C TYR A 401 -9.35 -23.65 -29.36
N PRO A 402 -10.27 -24.57 -29.69
CA PRO A 402 -11.71 -24.36 -29.44
C PRO A 402 -12.08 -24.28 -27.96
N TYR A 403 -11.26 -24.86 -27.07
CA TYR A 403 -11.52 -24.88 -25.62
C TYR A 403 -10.53 -24.03 -24.82
N LEU A 404 -9.53 -23.42 -25.46
CA LEU A 404 -8.62 -22.53 -24.75
C LEU A 404 -9.31 -21.25 -24.28
N GLN A 405 -10.32 -20.78 -25.02
CA GLN A 405 -11.18 -19.69 -24.54
C GLN A 405 -12.00 -20.08 -23.30
N GLN A 406 -12.40 -21.36 -23.16
CA GLN A 406 -13.07 -21.83 -21.95
C GLN A 406 -12.11 -21.90 -20.76
N PHE A 407 -10.83 -22.17 -21.03
CA PHE A 407 -9.77 -22.15 -20.03
C PHE A 407 -9.42 -20.72 -19.60
N LEU A 408 -9.24 -19.80 -20.56
CA LEU A 408 -8.80 -18.42 -20.29
C LEU A 408 -9.93 -17.46 -19.86
N GLY A 409 -11.20 -17.87 -20.02
CA GLY A 409 -12.35 -17.05 -19.66
C GLY A 409 -12.54 -15.80 -20.54
N GLU A 410 -13.08 -14.73 -19.95
CA GLU A 410 -13.40 -13.48 -20.67
C GLU A 410 -12.14 -12.69 -21.11
N GLU A 411 -11.00 -12.92 -20.46
CA GLU A 411 -9.73 -12.21 -20.69
C GLU A 411 -8.79 -12.97 -21.66
N ALA A 412 -9.35 -13.89 -22.46
CA ALA A 412 -8.60 -14.82 -23.32
C ALA A 412 -7.62 -14.17 -24.31
N TYR A 413 -7.83 -12.91 -24.68
CA TYR A 413 -6.93 -12.20 -25.60
C TYR A 413 -5.76 -11.50 -24.91
N GLU A 414 -5.86 -11.23 -23.61
CA GLU A 414 -4.83 -10.53 -22.84
C GLU A 414 -3.79 -11.51 -22.27
N HIS A 415 -4.22 -12.75 -21.98
CA HIS A 415 -3.41 -13.76 -21.28
C HIS A 415 -2.97 -14.92 -22.18
N LEU A 416 -2.93 -14.67 -23.49
CA LEU A 416 -2.50 -15.62 -24.51
C LEU A 416 -1.20 -15.18 -25.16
N ASN A 417 -0.17 -16.02 -25.09
CA ASN A 417 1.10 -15.83 -25.80
C ASN A 417 1.22 -16.80 -26.99
N VAL A 418 1.64 -16.29 -28.15
CA VAL A 418 1.74 -17.06 -29.39
C VAL A 418 3.22 -17.24 -29.75
N GLY A 419 3.73 -18.46 -29.62
CA GLY A 419 5.11 -18.82 -29.94
C GLY A 419 5.85 -19.57 -28.82
N TYR A 420 6.82 -20.40 -29.19
CA TYR A 420 7.69 -21.15 -28.26
C TYR A 420 8.82 -20.33 -27.64
N GLN A 421 8.78 -19.00 -27.76
CA GLN A 421 9.82 -18.17 -27.18
C GLN A 421 9.54 -17.95 -25.69
N PHE A 422 9.92 -18.95 -24.88
CA PHE A 422 10.01 -18.84 -23.42
C PHE A 422 11.28 -18.10 -22.96
N GLY A 423 12.05 -17.55 -23.91
CA GLY A 423 13.34 -16.91 -23.70
C GLY A 423 13.19 -15.56 -22.99
N ALA A 424 13.50 -15.58 -21.69
CA ALA A 424 12.93 -14.71 -20.67
C ALA A 424 11.40 -14.89 -20.63
N VAL A 425 10.89 -15.40 -19.50
CA VAL A 425 9.46 -15.29 -19.17
C VAL A 425 9.01 -13.89 -19.56
N ASP A 426 8.16 -13.80 -20.58
CA ASP A 426 7.79 -12.55 -21.22
C ASP A 426 7.46 -11.50 -20.15
N GLY A 427 7.92 -10.27 -20.36
CA GLY A 427 7.43 -9.13 -19.62
C GLY A 427 5.91 -9.21 -19.42
N LEU A 428 5.14 -9.79 -20.36
CA LEU A 428 3.71 -10.08 -20.25
C LEU A 428 3.27 -11.00 -19.11
N PHE A 429 3.94 -12.13 -18.77
CA PHE A 429 3.50 -12.95 -17.63
C PHE A 429 3.82 -12.25 -16.31
N LYS A 430 5.02 -11.66 -16.19
CA LYS A 430 5.37 -10.85 -15.02
C LYS A 430 4.46 -9.64 -14.89
N ARG A 431 4.17 -8.96 -16.00
CA ARG A 431 3.24 -7.85 -16.10
C ARG A 431 1.82 -8.29 -15.78
N TYR A 432 1.38 -9.47 -16.19
CA TYR A 432 0.08 -10.02 -15.82
C TYR A 432 -0.04 -10.18 -14.30
N VAL A 433 0.95 -10.79 -13.65
CA VAL A 433 0.96 -10.92 -12.18
C VAL A 433 1.06 -9.55 -11.50
N VAL A 434 1.89 -8.63 -12.03
CA VAL A 434 2.08 -7.27 -11.48
C VAL A 434 0.87 -6.37 -11.72
N GLU A 435 0.20 -6.46 -12.87
CA GLU A 435 -0.98 -5.67 -13.21
C GLU A 435 -2.19 -6.14 -12.42
N ALA A 436 -2.36 -7.45 -12.26
CA ALA A 436 -3.36 -8.00 -11.34
C ALA A 436 -3.15 -7.47 -9.91
N TRP A 437 -1.91 -7.41 -9.46
CA TRP A 437 -1.55 -6.82 -8.17
C TRP A 437 -1.79 -5.30 -8.10
N GLN A 438 -1.37 -4.55 -9.12
CA GLN A 438 -1.52 -3.08 -9.16
C GLN A 438 -2.97 -2.64 -9.30
N ALA A 439 -3.78 -3.35 -10.09
CA ALA A 439 -5.20 -3.08 -10.24
C ALA A 439 -5.93 -3.19 -8.90
N TRP A 440 -5.47 -4.07 -8.02
CA TRP A 440 -5.97 -4.09 -6.66
C TRP A 440 -5.54 -2.90 -5.83
N GLN A 441 -4.24 -2.59 -5.81
CA GLN A 441 -3.73 -1.44 -5.06
C GLN A 441 -4.46 -0.15 -5.44
N ALA A 442 -4.79 0.03 -6.72
CA ALA A 442 -5.51 1.21 -7.20
C ALA A 442 -6.97 1.29 -6.72
N ASN A 443 -7.62 0.15 -6.50
CA ASN A 443 -9.03 0.09 -6.11
C ASN A 443 -9.23 0.05 -4.59
N TYR A 444 -8.24 -0.42 -3.82
CA TYR A 444 -8.40 -0.72 -2.39
C TYR A 444 -7.20 -0.35 -1.49
N GLY A 445 -6.07 0.11 -2.04
CA GLY A 445 -4.81 0.37 -1.31
C GLY A 445 -4.59 1.79 -0.81
#